data_AF-A0A8E2DEA3-F1
#
_entry.id   AF-A0A8E2DEA3-F1
#
_cell.length_a   1.000
_cell.length_b   1.000
_cell.length_c   1.000
_cell.angle_alpha   90.00
_cell.angle_beta   90.00
_cell.angle_gamma   90.00
#
_symmetry.space_group_name_H-M   'P 1'
#
loop_
_entity.id
_entity.type
_entity.pdbx_description
1 polymer ?
#
loop_
_entity_poly.entity_id
_entity_poly.type
_entity_poly.pdbx_seq_one_letter_code
_entity_poly.pdbx_strand_id
1 'polypeptide(L)'
;MSQDSQKADSIAHRFFSKLAQLVHHARATVPTSTASPKLDRWFNLESPDPELFKEPTRPYRSLSSLPTPPPPFTIHVLLAVPELAHNQVLVHLPPGGPRTRLNPPPAHVLLEEWTLSIASANLATAADESGVPSASTLYKHGIQLFRSVYTLLRVLPAWR
;
A
#
# COMPACT_ATOMS: atom_id res chain seq x y z
N MET A 1 -3.49 -16.89 23.24
CA MET A 1 -3.54 -16.69 21.77
C MET A 1 -3.52 -18.05 21.11
N SER A 2 -4.54 -18.42 20.33
CA SER A 2 -4.56 -19.70 19.62
C SER A 2 -3.54 -19.72 18.49
N GLN A 3 -3.07 -20.91 18.10
CA GLN A 3 -2.13 -21.06 16.98
C GLN A 3 -2.72 -20.51 15.67
N ASP A 4 -4.03 -20.62 15.49
CA ASP A 4 -4.73 -20.11 14.30
C ASP A 4 -4.81 -18.58 14.27
N SER A 5 -4.96 -17.93 15.43
CA SER A 5 -4.89 -16.47 15.53
C SER A 5 -3.52 -15.94 15.15
N GLN A 6 -2.44 -16.62 15.56
CA GLN A 6 -1.08 -16.24 15.20
C GLN A 6 -0.80 -16.42 13.69
N LYS A 7 -1.34 -17.48 13.08
CA LYS A 7 -1.26 -17.69 11.63
C LYS A 7 -2.04 -16.61 10.87
N ALA A 8 -3.25 -16.29 11.33
CA ALA A 8 -4.07 -15.24 10.75
C ALA A 8 -3.36 -13.87 10.82
N ASP A 9 -2.82 -13.50 11.99
CA ASP A 9 -2.02 -12.27 12.16
C ASP A 9 -0.80 -12.26 11.23
N SER A 10 -0.10 -13.40 11.09
CA SER A 10 1.05 -13.47 10.20
C SER A 10 0.67 -13.26 8.73
N ILE A 11 -0.45 -13.82 8.27
CA ILE A 11 -0.93 -13.63 6.89
C ILE A 11 -1.42 -12.20 6.72
N ALA A 12 -2.21 -11.68 7.66
CA ALA A 12 -2.76 -10.34 7.58
C ALA A 12 -1.65 -9.28 7.60
N HIS A 13 -0.60 -9.44 8.40
CA HIS A 13 0.60 -8.59 8.35
C HIS A 13 1.21 -8.53 6.94
N ARG A 14 1.19 -9.64 6.17
CA ARG A 14 1.69 -9.67 4.80
C ARG A 14 0.87 -8.80 3.85
N PHE A 15 -0.40 -8.52 4.13
CA PHE A 15 -1.18 -7.60 3.30
C PHE A 15 -0.60 -6.19 3.36
N PHE A 16 -0.25 -5.71 4.56
CA PHE A 16 0.35 -4.39 4.78
C PHE A 16 1.69 -4.27 4.06
N SER A 17 2.60 -5.23 4.29
CA SER A 17 3.93 -5.19 3.67
C SER A 17 3.84 -5.35 2.15
N LYS A 18 2.97 -6.23 1.64
CA LYS A 18 2.85 -6.46 0.20
C LYS A 18 2.26 -5.25 -0.52
N LEU A 19 1.26 -4.59 0.06
CA LEU A 19 0.71 -3.35 -0.51
C LEU A 19 1.79 -2.27 -0.63
N ALA A 20 2.55 -2.04 0.45
CA ALA A 20 3.63 -1.05 0.45
C ALA A 20 4.71 -1.36 -0.61
N GLN A 21 5.12 -2.63 -0.72
CA GLN A 21 6.08 -3.07 -1.73
C GLN A 21 5.59 -2.83 -3.16
N LEU A 22 4.34 -3.19 -3.46
CA LEU A 22 3.79 -3.01 -4.81
C LEU A 22 3.63 -1.54 -5.18
N VAL A 23 3.11 -0.71 -4.26
CA VAL A 23 2.98 0.73 -4.49
C VAL A 23 4.35 1.35 -4.72
N HIS A 24 5.33 1.05 -3.87
CA HIS A 24 6.69 1.56 -4.04
C HIS A 24 7.31 1.13 -5.37
N HIS A 25 7.28 -0.16 -5.69
CA HIS A 25 7.83 -0.66 -6.94
C HIS A 25 7.15 -0.05 -8.18
N ALA A 26 5.86 0.29 -8.07
CA ALA A 26 5.13 0.94 -9.15
C ALA A 26 5.35 2.46 -9.23
N ARG A 27 6.00 3.11 -8.26
CA ARG A 27 6.16 4.57 -8.20
C ARG A 27 7.62 5.01 -8.06
N ALA A 28 8.53 4.09 -7.75
CA ALA A 28 9.95 4.37 -7.63
C ALA A 28 10.51 4.85 -8.97
N THR A 29 11.05 6.07 -8.97
CA THR A 29 11.71 6.68 -10.14
C THR A 29 13.21 6.41 -10.17
N VAL A 30 13.77 5.87 -9.08
CA VAL A 30 15.18 5.54 -8.94
C VAL A 30 15.34 4.02 -9.06
N PRO A 31 16.31 3.53 -9.87
CA PRO A 31 16.56 2.09 -9.97
C PRO A 31 17.00 1.52 -8.63
N THR A 32 16.42 0.39 -8.23
CA THR A 32 16.83 -0.36 -7.04
C THR A 32 18.31 -0.76 -7.14
N SER A 33 19.16 -0.18 -6.29
CA SER A 33 20.62 -0.32 -6.31
C SER A 33 21.12 -1.58 -5.59
N THR A 34 20.49 -2.75 -5.80
CA THR A 34 21.01 -4.01 -5.24
C THR A 34 21.34 -5.00 -6.36
N ALA A 35 22.58 -5.49 -6.35
CA ALA A 35 23.06 -6.48 -7.32
C ALA A 35 22.34 -7.84 -7.20
N SER A 36 21.64 -8.09 -6.08
CA SER A 36 20.84 -9.28 -5.83
C SER A 36 19.70 -8.98 -4.81
N PRO A 37 18.59 -8.35 -5.24
CA PRO A 37 17.49 -8.05 -4.34
C PRO A 37 16.89 -9.35 -3.78
N LYS A 38 16.73 -9.44 -2.46
CA LYS A 38 15.90 -10.49 -1.86
C LYS A 38 14.49 -10.35 -2.45
N LEU A 39 13.88 -11.46 -2.85
CA LEU A 39 12.54 -11.47 -3.44
C LEU A 39 11.50 -11.90 -2.41
N ASP A 40 10.42 -11.14 -2.31
CA ASP A 40 9.20 -11.56 -1.64
C ASP A 40 8.30 -12.31 -2.62
N ARG A 41 7.94 -13.55 -2.30
CA ARG A 41 7.09 -14.41 -3.14
C ARG A 41 5.68 -14.61 -2.57
N TRP A 42 5.30 -13.84 -1.55
CA TRP A 42 3.98 -13.98 -0.94
C TRP A 42 2.87 -13.68 -1.96
N PHE A 43 1.75 -14.40 -1.81
CA PHE A 43 0.57 -14.27 -2.67
C PHE A 43 0.85 -14.57 -4.15
N ASN A 44 1.85 -15.42 -4.42
CA ASN A 44 2.25 -15.85 -5.77
C ASN A 44 2.54 -14.66 -6.70
N LEU A 45 3.16 -13.62 -6.16
CA LEU A 45 3.59 -12.44 -6.87
C LEU A 45 4.99 -12.06 -6.37
N GLU A 46 5.97 -11.97 -7.27
CA GLU A 46 7.34 -11.59 -6.90
C GLU A 46 7.45 -10.06 -6.76
N SER A 47 8.05 -9.58 -5.68
CA SER A 47 8.42 -8.17 -5.52
C SER A 47 9.80 -8.05 -4.85
N PRO A 48 10.65 -7.11 -5.30
CA PRO A 48 11.96 -6.90 -4.69
C PRO A 48 11.84 -6.20 -3.33
N ASP A 49 12.96 -6.14 -2.62
CA ASP A 49 13.18 -5.35 -1.40
C ASP A 49 12.15 -5.56 -0.28
N PRO A 50 11.94 -6.81 0.20
CA PRO A 50 10.94 -7.11 1.24
C PRO A 50 11.11 -6.33 2.54
N GLU A 51 12.33 -5.87 2.79
CA GLU A 51 12.78 -5.28 4.04
C GLU A 51 12.49 -3.78 4.13
N LEU A 52 12.24 -3.12 3.00
CA LEU A 52 12.18 -1.65 2.91
C LEU A 52 11.09 -1.04 3.80
N PHE A 53 9.95 -1.71 3.94
CA PHE A 53 8.80 -1.24 4.71
C PHE A 53 8.55 -2.02 6.00
N LYS A 54 9.60 -2.64 6.56
CA LYS A 54 9.48 -3.38 7.83
C LYS A 54 9.05 -2.51 8.99
N GLU A 55 9.69 -1.35 9.17
CA GLU A 55 9.38 -0.49 10.31
C GLU A 55 7.97 0.12 10.22
N PRO A 56 7.53 0.69 9.07
CA PRO A 56 6.16 1.19 8.93
C PRO A 56 5.07 0.12 9.11
N THR A 57 5.35 -1.13 8.77
CA THR A 57 4.36 -2.23 8.89
C THR A 57 4.44 -2.99 10.22
N ARG A 58 5.46 -2.75 11.04
CA ARG A 58 5.67 -3.39 12.34
C ARG A 58 4.48 -3.27 13.31
N PRO A 59 3.77 -2.13 13.42
CA PRO A 59 2.60 -2.02 14.31
C PRO A 59 1.50 -3.04 13.98
N TYR A 60 1.42 -3.48 12.72
CA TYR A 60 0.41 -4.40 12.21
C TYR A 60 0.85 -5.88 12.28
N ARG A 61 1.93 -6.20 13.01
CA ARG A 61 2.41 -7.59 13.13
C ARG A 61 1.48 -8.47 13.97
N SER A 62 0.85 -7.90 14.98
CA SER A 62 -0.04 -8.58 15.93
C SER A 62 -1.40 -7.91 15.92
N LEU A 63 -2.12 -7.98 14.79
CA LEU A 63 -3.38 -7.26 14.59
C LEU A 63 -4.43 -7.61 15.63
N SER A 64 -4.49 -8.89 16.03
CA SER A 64 -5.39 -9.37 17.09
C SER A 64 -5.19 -8.70 18.46
N SER A 65 -4.04 -8.04 18.66
CA SER A 65 -3.71 -7.32 19.90
C SER A 65 -3.93 -5.81 19.81
N LEU A 66 -4.31 -5.28 18.65
CA LEU A 66 -4.58 -3.86 18.46
C LEU A 66 -5.98 -3.48 18.96
N PRO A 67 -6.22 -2.18 19.25
CA PRO A 67 -7.57 -1.66 19.47
C PRO A 67 -8.49 -2.00 18.30
N THR A 68 -9.78 -2.12 18.57
CA THR A 68 -10.80 -2.40 17.57
C THR A 68 -11.63 -1.13 17.28
N PRO A 69 -11.68 -0.63 16.03
CA PRO A 69 -10.94 -1.12 14.87
C PRO A 69 -9.45 -0.74 14.93
N PRO A 70 -8.56 -1.53 14.30
CA PRO A 70 -7.15 -1.19 14.23
C PRO A 70 -6.97 0.09 13.39
N PRO A 71 -5.90 0.87 13.63
CA PRO A 71 -5.63 2.07 12.86
C PRO A 71 -5.48 1.73 11.36
N PRO A 72 -5.89 2.62 10.45
CA PRO A 72 -5.67 2.42 9.02
C PRO A 72 -4.19 2.55 8.67
N PHE A 73 -3.74 1.72 7.73
CA PHE A 73 -2.41 1.86 7.13
C PHE A 73 -2.52 2.66 5.84
N THR A 74 -1.92 3.84 5.83
CA THR A 74 -2.00 4.78 4.71
C THR A 74 -0.62 4.95 4.06
N ILE A 75 -0.58 4.91 2.73
CA ILE A 75 0.59 5.19 1.91
C ILE A 75 0.27 6.41 1.06
N HIS A 76 1.11 7.43 1.14
CA HIS A 76 1.03 8.61 0.28
C HIS A 76 2.08 8.54 -0.81
N VAL A 77 1.65 8.74 -2.06
CA VAL A 77 2.53 8.90 -3.21
C VAL A 77 2.62 10.39 -3.51
N LEU A 78 3.81 10.95 -3.36
CA LEU A 78 4.06 12.38 -3.47
C LEU A 78 4.96 12.68 -4.67
N LEU A 79 4.62 13.71 -5.45
CA LEU A 79 5.55 14.36 -6.36
C LEU A 79 6.39 15.35 -5.54
N ALA A 80 7.69 15.08 -5.41
CA ALA A 80 8.64 16.02 -4.83
C ALA A 80 8.95 17.13 -5.84
N VAL A 81 8.68 18.37 -5.45
CA VAL A 81 9.00 19.55 -6.26
C VAL A 81 10.42 19.98 -5.90
N PRO A 82 11.36 19.97 -6.85
CA PRO A 82 12.72 20.43 -6.58
C PRO A 82 12.72 21.95 -6.30
N GLU A 83 13.81 22.44 -5.73
CA GLU A 83 14.03 23.88 -5.65
C GLU A 83 14.06 24.49 -7.05
N LEU A 84 13.15 25.42 -7.31
CA LEU A 84 12.98 26.04 -8.61
C LEU A 84 13.91 27.24 -8.74
N ALA A 85 14.67 27.30 -9.83
CA ALA A 85 15.44 28.50 -10.16
C ALA A 85 14.51 29.70 -10.46
N HIS A 86 15.03 30.93 -10.40
CA HIS A 86 14.28 32.17 -10.61
C HIS A 86 13.49 32.24 -11.94
N ASN A 87 13.90 31.46 -12.94
CA ASN A 87 13.28 31.35 -14.26
C ASN A 87 12.36 30.12 -14.42
N GLN A 88 12.16 29.34 -13.36
CA GLN A 88 11.31 28.14 -13.35
C GLN A 88 10.04 28.38 -12.52
N VAL A 89 8.93 27.81 -12.98
CA VAL A 89 7.65 27.91 -12.28
C VAL A 89 6.93 26.56 -12.33
N LEU A 90 6.35 26.15 -11.21
CA LEU A 90 5.47 24.99 -11.17
C LEU A 90 4.08 25.38 -11.68
N VAL A 91 3.51 24.52 -12.52
CA VAL A 91 2.24 24.78 -13.19
C VAL A 91 1.41 23.51 -13.21
N HIS A 92 0.12 23.65 -12.91
CA HIS A 92 -0.88 22.63 -13.14
C HIS A 92 -1.57 22.86 -14.50
N LEU A 93 -1.59 21.81 -15.35
CA LEU A 93 -2.34 21.79 -16.61
C LEU A 93 -3.50 20.80 -16.49
N PRO A 94 -4.72 21.26 -16.15
CA PRO A 94 -5.90 20.39 -16.14
C PRO A 94 -6.31 19.98 -17.57
N PRO A 95 -6.90 18.78 -17.77
CA PRO A 95 -7.43 18.38 -19.06
C PRO A 95 -8.48 19.38 -19.58
N GLY A 96 -8.21 20.01 -20.72
CA GLY A 96 -9.13 20.96 -21.36
C GLY A 96 -9.30 22.31 -20.64
N GLY A 97 -8.55 22.57 -19.57
CA GLY A 97 -8.65 23.81 -18.79
C GLY A 97 -7.45 24.74 -18.95
N PRO A 98 -7.51 25.95 -18.36
CA PRO A 98 -6.44 26.92 -18.44
C PRO A 98 -5.22 26.49 -17.59
N ARG A 99 -4.04 26.87 -18.07
CA ARG A 99 -2.76 26.67 -17.39
C ARG A 99 -2.68 27.54 -16.12
N THR A 100 -2.54 26.92 -14.95
CA THR A 100 -2.49 27.65 -13.65
C THR A 100 -1.13 27.49 -12.97
N ARG A 101 -0.50 28.62 -12.62
CA ARG A 101 0.76 28.63 -11.85
C ARG A 101 0.48 28.32 -10.37
N LEU A 102 1.29 27.46 -9.77
CA LEU A 102 1.27 27.19 -8.34
C LEU A 102 2.29 28.12 -7.65
N ASN A 103 1.80 29.07 -6.85
CA ASN A 103 2.62 30.08 -6.16
C ASN A 103 2.12 30.32 -4.72
N PRO A 104 2.94 30.10 -3.68
CA PRO A 104 4.30 29.55 -3.74
C PRO A 104 4.31 28.11 -4.27
N PRO A 105 5.41 27.65 -4.89
CA PRO A 105 5.53 26.26 -5.30
C PRO A 105 5.52 25.37 -4.03
N PRO A 106 4.60 24.40 -3.90
CA PRO A 106 4.60 23.47 -2.79
C PRO A 106 5.84 22.58 -2.86
N ALA A 107 6.36 22.12 -1.72
CA ALA A 107 7.47 21.16 -1.69
C ALA A 107 7.05 19.77 -2.18
N HIS A 108 5.79 19.40 -1.94
CA HIS A 108 5.22 18.11 -2.33
C HIS A 108 3.81 18.29 -2.87
N VAL A 109 3.44 17.50 -3.87
CA VAL A 109 2.06 17.38 -4.37
C VAL A 109 1.61 15.94 -4.15
N LEU A 110 0.49 15.76 -3.43
CA LEU A 110 -0.12 14.44 -3.25
C LEU A 110 -0.70 13.96 -4.59
N LEU A 111 -0.22 12.82 -5.08
CA LEU A 111 -0.71 12.18 -6.30
C LEU A 111 -1.70 11.06 -5.99
N GLU A 112 -1.40 10.23 -4.99
CA GLU A 112 -2.23 9.09 -4.61
C GLU A 112 -2.22 8.88 -3.09
N GLU A 113 -3.35 8.44 -2.56
CA GLU A 113 -3.48 7.91 -1.21
C GLU A 113 -4.01 6.49 -1.28
N TRP A 114 -3.27 5.54 -0.71
CA TRP A 114 -3.67 4.15 -0.59
C TRP A 114 -3.90 3.81 0.88
N THR A 115 -5.13 3.43 1.22
CA THR A 115 -5.50 3.11 2.60
C THR A 115 -5.93 1.65 2.70
N LEU A 116 -5.27 0.89 3.58
CA LEU A 116 -5.67 -0.44 3.99
C LEU A 116 -6.23 -0.37 5.41
N SER A 117 -7.54 -0.62 5.53
CA SER A 117 -8.25 -0.68 6.80
C SER A 117 -8.85 -2.06 7.01
N ILE A 118 -8.93 -2.47 8.27
CA ILE A 118 -9.62 -3.71 8.66
C ILE A 118 -10.96 -3.30 9.25
N ALA A 119 -12.03 -3.57 8.52
CA ALA A 119 -13.38 -3.36 9.02
C ALA A 119 -13.65 -4.33 10.16
N SER A 120 -14.04 -3.81 11.32
CA SER A 120 -14.70 -4.61 12.34
C SER A 120 -16.14 -4.81 11.88
N ALA A 121 -16.38 -5.84 11.09
CA ALA A 121 -17.76 -6.25 10.83
C ALA A 121 -18.43 -6.52 12.19
N ASN A 122 -19.68 -6.08 12.36
CA ASN A 122 -20.49 -6.47 13.51
C ASN A 122 -20.51 -7.99 13.57
N LEU A 123 -19.66 -8.57 14.43
CA LEU A 123 -19.55 -10.01 14.66
C LEU A 123 -20.91 -10.62 15.08
N ALA A 124 -21.88 -9.79 15.48
CA ALA A 124 -23.24 -10.17 15.80
C ALA A 124 -24.07 -10.66 14.59
N THR A 125 -23.79 -10.22 13.35
CA THR A 125 -24.53 -10.69 12.15
C THR A 125 -23.77 -11.73 11.34
N ALA A 126 -22.45 -11.85 11.53
CA ALA A 126 -21.62 -12.84 10.83
C ALA A 126 -21.53 -14.19 11.58
N ALA A 127 -21.88 -14.22 12.87
CA ALA A 127 -21.87 -15.45 13.67
C ALA A 127 -22.93 -16.49 13.22
N ASP A 128 -23.97 -16.06 12.49
CA ASP A 128 -25.08 -16.95 12.11
C ASP A 128 -24.95 -17.62 10.72
N GLU A 129 -24.04 -17.20 9.82
CA GLU A 129 -24.02 -17.79 8.46
C GLU A 129 -22.68 -18.25 7.87
N SER A 130 -21.51 -18.00 8.46
CA SER A 130 -20.31 -18.76 8.08
C SER A 130 -19.15 -18.41 9.02
N GLY A 131 -18.54 -19.44 9.61
CA GLY A 131 -17.40 -19.30 10.51
C GLY A 131 -16.27 -18.43 9.95
N VAL A 132 -15.52 -17.80 10.87
CA VAL A 132 -14.35 -16.97 10.57
C VAL A 132 -13.51 -17.61 9.46
N PRO A 133 -13.23 -16.91 8.35
CA PRO A 133 -12.54 -17.50 7.21
C PRO A 133 -11.18 -18.05 7.64
N SER A 134 -10.88 -19.28 7.23
CA SER A 134 -9.61 -19.91 7.54
C SER A 134 -8.42 -19.10 7.00
N ALA A 135 -7.25 -19.26 7.63
CA ALA A 135 -5.99 -18.69 7.15
C ALA A 135 -5.71 -19.03 5.66
N SER A 136 -6.09 -20.23 5.20
CA SER A 136 -5.95 -20.64 3.79
C SER A 136 -6.84 -19.82 2.86
N THR A 137 -8.08 -19.58 3.26
CA THR A 137 -9.04 -18.75 2.51
C THR A 137 -8.52 -17.32 2.40
N LEU A 138 -8.03 -16.75 3.50
CA LEU A 138 -7.46 -15.40 3.51
C LEU A 138 -6.26 -15.29 2.56
N TYR A 139 -5.37 -16.28 2.55
CA TYR A 139 -4.23 -16.31 1.62
C TYR A 139 -4.69 -16.35 0.15
N LYS A 140 -5.68 -17.19 -0.18
CA LYS A 140 -6.23 -17.27 -1.55
C LYS A 140 -6.84 -15.95 -2.00
N HIS A 141 -7.60 -15.27 -1.13
CA HIS A 141 -8.12 -13.94 -1.43
C HIS A 141 -7.00 -12.91 -1.61
N GLY A 142 -5.93 -13.01 -0.83
CA GLY A 142 -4.72 -12.19 -1.01
C GLY A 142 -4.10 -12.33 -2.40
N ILE A 143 -4.04 -13.54 -2.97
CA ILE A 143 -3.54 -13.75 -4.35
C ILE A 143 -4.34 -12.93 -5.36
N GLN A 144 -5.67 -13.02 -5.32
CA GLN A 144 -6.53 -12.30 -6.27
C GLN A 144 -6.43 -10.80 -6.08
N LEU A 145 -6.44 -10.33 -4.82
CA LEU A 145 -6.30 -8.92 -4.47
C LEU A 145 -4.97 -8.33 -4.97
N PHE A 146 -3.83 -8.97 -4.69
CA PHE A 146 -2.54 -8.39 -5.07
C PHE A 146 -2.28 -8.42 -6.57
N ARG A 147 -2.89 -9.36 -7.31
CA ARG A 147 -2.89 -9.32 -8.78
C ARG A 147 -3.71 -8.16 -9.34
N SER A 148 -4.88 -7.88 -8.75
CA SER A 148 -5.69 -6.73 -9.17
C SER A 148 -5.00 -5.41 -8.84
N VAL A 149 -4.44 -5.27 -7.63
CA VAL A 149 -3.64 -4.09 -7.23
C VAL A 149 -2.44 -3.89 -8.14
N TYR A 150 -1.68 -4.94 -8.43
CA TYR A 150 -0.53 -4.88 -9.36
C TYR A 150 -0.93 -4.35 -10.75
N THR A 151 -2.10 -4.75 -11.24
CA THR A 151 -2.62 -4.30 -12.54
C THR A 151 -3.12 -2.86 -12.46
N LEU A 152 -3.88 -2.53 -11.40
CA LEU A 152 -4.42 -1.19 -11.16
C LEU A 152 -3.30 -0.14 -11.10
N LEU A 153 -2.21 -0.46 -10.40
CA LEU A 153 -1.06 0.43 -10.26
C LEU A 153 -0.43 0.85 -11.60
N ARG A 154 -0.66 0.10 -12.69
CA ARG A 154 -0.11 0.37 -14.04
C ARG A 154 -1.07 1.10 -14.97
N VAL A 155 -2.31 1.30 -14.56
CA VAL A 155 -3.32 2.04 -15.35
C VAL A 155 -3.66 3.39 -14.73
N LEU A 156 -3.28 3.62 -13.46
CA LEU A 156 -3.46 4.90 -12.79
C LEU A 156 -2.54 6.00 -13.36
N PRO A 157 -2.95 7.28 -13.30
CA PRO A 157 -2.20 8.38 -13.92
C PRO A 157 -0.75 8.51 -13.44
N ALA A 158 -0.47 8.27 -12.14
CA ALA A 158 0.88 8.41 -11.59
C ALA A 158 1.85 7.29 -12.01
N TRP A 159 1.42 6.33 -12.84
CA TRP A 159 2.31 5.37 -13.50
C TRP A 159 3.07 5.97 -14.69
N ARG A 160 2.50 7.00 -15.34
CA ARG A 160 3.04 7.59 -16.57
C ARG A 160 3.91 8.80 -16.30
#